data_AF-A0A4U1D8Y8-F1
#
_entry.id   AF-A0A4U1D8Y8-F1
#
_cell.length_a   1.000
_cell.length_b   1.000
_cell.length_c   1.000
_cell.angle_alpha   90.00
_cell.angle_beta   90.00
_cell.angle_gamma   90.00
#
_symmetry.space_group_name_H-M   'P 1'
#
loop_
_entity.id
_entity.type
_entity.pdbx_description
1 polymer ?
#
loop_
_entity_poly.entity_id
_entity_poly.type
_entity_poly.pdbx_seq_one_letter_code
_entity_poly.pdbx_strand_id
1 'polypeptide(L)'
;MKKSILALSGVLIAGMIISTILYENQNHVAVPQLSVPKVEQENNQQNEANGLWPLTNEQISYSLQNEELNITYNKGEGWVRVPIEKESLFSGEYNGNKKELIPGSYLLTENRIGFLYGNESILFKYSLDHGHTWQEGLVAKDFPHVRFRKVDFLNAQFGYVVLTGDRTMSWEYSTAYLTHDGGKTWVETTTPPSTRIIADGGFIDENTGFMSYGTINPDKPDLYVTQDGGKTWSESIVQIPQQYEQIFVQAELPVKEEEQLSLLVNQGSTGDYLGGKVKGKFISTDNGLTWSFVMEVQPNEGE
;
A
#
# COMPACT_ATOMS: atom_id res chain seq x y z
N MET A 1 8.85 -26.57 60.79
CA MET A 1 8.89 -26.56 59.31
C MET A 1 8.58 -25.21 58.65
N LYS A 2 7.89 -24.23 59.30
CA LYS A 2 7.67 -22.89 58.69
C LYS A 2 8.86 -21.91 58.77
N LYS A 3 9.76 -22.03 59.76
CA LYS A 3 10.94 -21.13 59.88
C LYS A 3 12.07 -21.47 58.90
N SER A 4 12.13 -22.71 58.39
CA SER A 4 13.16 -23.17 57.46
C SER A 4 12.91 -22.73 56.01
N ILE A 5 11.64 -22.59 55.62
CA ILE A 5 11.25 -22.20 54.25
C ILE A 5 11.42 -20.70 54.02
N LEU A 6 11.17 -19.86 55.03
CA LEU A 6 11.41 -18.41 54.96
C LEU A 6 12.91 -18.08 54.84
N ALA A 7 13.77 -18.81 55.54
CA ALA A 7 15.23 -18.64 55.44
C ALA A 7 15.77 -19.00 54.04
N LEU A 8 15.18 -20.01 53.38
CA LEU A 8 15.58 -20.41 52.03
C LEU A 8 15.18 -19.36 50.97
N SER A 9 14.03 -18.71 51.14
CA SER A 9 13.55 -17.66 50.23
C SER A 9 14.39 -16.37 50.29
N GLY A 10 14.91 -16.01 51.47
CA GLY A 10 15.76 -14.82 51.63
C GLY A 10 17.14 -14.94 50.97
N VAL A 11 17.71 -16.16 50.93
CA VAL A 11 19.01 -16.42 50.31
C VAL A 11 18.93 -16.36 48.78
N LEU A 12 17.83 -16.82 48.18
CA LEU A 12 17.62 -16.76 46.73
C LEU A 12 17.46 -15.32 46.20
N ILE A 13 16.74 -14.46 46.94
CA ILE A 13 16.54 -13.06 46.55
C ILE A 13 17.85 -12.26 46.69
N ALA A 14 18.62 -12.49 47.75
CA ALA A 14 19.93 -11.86 47.92
C ALA A 14 20.92 -12.29 46.82
N GLY A 15 20.88 -13.55 46.39
CA GLY A 15 21.71 -14.06 45.30
C GLY A 15 21.42 -13.38 43.95
N MET A 16 20.15 -13.13 43.62
CA MET A 16 19.79 -12.44 42.37
C MET A 16 20.25 -10.97 42.38
N ILE A 17 20.09 -10.24 43.49
CA ILE A 17 20.51 -8.84 43.59
C ILE A 17 22.03 -8.71 43.47
N ILE A 18 22.79 -9.61 44.10
CA ILE A 18 24.25 -9.63 44.01
C ILE A 18 24.70 -9.98 42.57
N SER A 19 23.99 -10.89 41.89
CA SER A 19 24.27 -11.24 40.49
C SER A 19 24.07 -10.05 39.54
N THR A 20 23.03 -9.24 39.73
CA THR A 20 22.77 -8.07 38.87
C THR A 20 23.83 -6.99 39.09
N ILE A 21 24.23 -6.74 40.34
CA ILE A 21 25.28 -5.77 40.68
C ILE A 21 26.64 -6.22 40.13
N LEU A 22 26.95 -7.52 40.16
CA LEU A 22 28.18 -8.06 39.57
C LEU A 22 28.18 -8.02 38.04
N TYR A 23 27.01 -8.16 37.41
CA TYR A 23 26.84 -8.05 35.96
C TYR A 23 26.99 -6.60 35.46
N GLU A 24 26.40 -5.62 36.15
CA GLU A 24 26.59 -4.19 35.83
C GLU A 24 28.03 -3.73 36.01
N ASN A 25 28.79 -4.37 36.91
CA ASN A 25 30.18 -4.00 37.21
C ASN A 25 31.22 -4.75 36.37
N GLN A 26 30.81 -5.65 35.47
CA GLN A 26 31.71 -6.31 34.52
C GLN A 26 31.71 -5.59 33.16
N ASN A 27 32.66 -4.65 33.07
CA ASN A 27 33.44 -4.30 31.88
C ASN A 27 32.75 -3.52 30.74
N HIS A 28 32.71 -2.19 30.91
CA HIS A 28 33.00 -1.28 29.81
C HIS A 28 34.51 -1.25 29.54
N VAL A 29 34.98 -2.13 28.66
CA VAL A 29 36.31 -1.98 28.03
C VAL A 29 36.11 -1.26 26.70
N ALA A 30 36.72 -0.08 26.57
CA ALA A 30 36.69 0.73 25.37
C ALA A 30 37.34 -0.03 24.19
N VAL A 31 36.58 -0.22 23.12
CA VAL A 31 37.09 -0.72 21.84
C VAL A 31 37.78 0.45 21.13
N PRO A 32 39.02 0.30 20.63
CA PRO A 32 39.69 1.36 19.88
C PRO A 32 38.94 1.64 18.57
N GLN A 33 38.62 2.93 18.33
CA GLN A 33 38.05 3.38 17.07
C GLN A 33 39.05 3.16 15.92
N LEU A 34 38.76 2.19 15.06
CA LEU A 34 39.30 2.13 13.71
C LEU A 34 38.61 3.23 12.89
N SER A 35 39.40 4.15 12.35
CA SER A 35 38.97 5.19 11.43
C SER A 35 38.40 4.56 10.15
N VAL A 36 37.08 4.56 10.03
CA VAL A 36 36.41 4.34 8.74
C VAL A 36 36.54 5.64 7.93
N PRO A 37 36.91 5.58 6.63
CA PRO A 37 37.08 6.79 5.82
C PRO A 37 35.78 7.59 5.76
N LYS A 38 35.88 8.91 5.95
CA LYS A 38 34.84 9.86 5.55
C LYS A 38 34.56 9.63 4.07
N VAL A 39 33.41 9.06 3.74
CA VAL A 39 32.80 9.34 2.44
C VAL A 39 32.36 10.79 2.53
N GLU A 40 33.06 11.64 1.80
CA GLU A 40 32.72 13.03 1.57
C GLU A 40 31.27 13.12 1.09
N GLN A 41 30.36 13.55 1.96
CA GLN A 41 29.14 14.23 1.54
C GLN A 41 29.56 15.63 1.06
N GLU A 42 30.10 15.71 -0.15
CA GLU A 42 30.21 16.96 -0.85
C GLU A 42 28.86 17.32 -1.48
N ASN A 43 28.45 18.56 -1.19
CA ASN A 43 27.40 19.34 -1.82
C ASN A 43 25.95 18.94 -1.56
N ASN A 44 25.40 19.55 -0.50
CA ASN A 44 24.17 20.35 -0.63
C ASN A 44 24.15 21.45 0.45
N GLN A 45 25.17 22.32 0.43
CA GLN A 45 25.10 23.63 1.09
C GLN A 45 24.39 24.63 0.18
N GLN A 46 23.09 24.42 -0.05
CA GLN A 46 22.18 25.46 -0.54
C GLN A 46 20.71 25.00 -0.49
N ASN A 47 20.16 24.76 0.72
CA ASN A 47 18.70 24.59 0.90
C ASN A 47 18.21 25.09 2.27
N GLU A 48 18.82 26.18 2.78
CA GLU A 48 18.46 26.79 4.07
C GLU A 48 17.29 27.79 4.01
N ALA A 49 16.40 27.69 3.01
CA ALA A 49 15.23 28.57 3.00
C ALA A 49 14.04 28.02 3.80
N ASN A 50 13.84 26.70 3.90
CA ASN A 50 12.67 26.10 4.59
C ASN A 50 12.94 24.79 5.37
N GLY A 51 14.17 24.26 5.34
CA GLY A 51 14.53 23.02 6.08
C GLY A 51 13.84 21.74 5.60
N LEU A 52 13.11 21.79 4.47
CA LEU A 52 12.44 20.63 3.87
C LEU A 52 13.39 19.83 2.98
N TRP A 53 13.20 18.52 2.94
CA TRP A 53 13.88 17.60 2.01
C TRP A 53 12.86 16.67 1.35
N PRO A 54 13.05 16.32 0.07
CA PRO A 54 12.16 15.41 -0.63
C PRO A 54 12.33 13.99 -0.11
N LEU A 55 11.25 13.21 -0.13
CA LEU A 55 11.27 11.81 0.28
C LEU A 55 12.02 10.93 -0.73
N THR A 56 11.88 11.25 -2.01
CA THR A 56 12.53 10.54 -3.12
C THR A 56 13.43 11.50 -3.89
N ASN A 57 14.45 10.99 -4.60
CA ASN A 57 15.31 11.80 -5.48
C ASN A 57 14.69 12.01 -6.88
N GLU A 58 13.38 11.83 -7.00
CA GLU A 58 12.63 12.00 -8.23
C GLU A 58 12.35 13.48 -8.49
N GLN A 59 12.08 13.83 -9.75
CA GLN A 59 11.76 15.21 -10.13
C GLN A 59 10.55 15.74 -9.35
N ILE A 60 9.50 14.93 -9.26
CA ILE A 60 8.30 15.21 -8.47
C ILE A 60 8.39 14.39 -7.19
N SER A 61 8.31 15.06 -6.04
CA SER A 61 8.36 14.39 -4.74
C SER A 61 7.55 15.19 -3.71
N TYR A 62 7.56 14.73 -2.46
CA TYR A 62 6.87 15.38 -1.36
C TYR A 62 7.69 15.36 -0.06
N SER A 63 7.23 16.14 0.92
CA SER A 63 7.70 16.16 2.29
C SER A 63 6.51 16.22 3.25
N LEU A 64 6.61 15.50 4.37
CA LEU A 64 5.64 15.49 5.49
C LEU A 64 6.22 16.11 6.78
N GLN A 65 7.26 16.93 6.63
CA GLN A 65 7.94 17.61 7.73
C GLN A 65 7.13 18.80 8.24
N ASN A 66 7.41 19.21 9.47
CA ASN A 66 6.73 20.33 10.13
C ASN A 66 5.21 20.16 10.24
N GLU A 67 4.74 18.90 10.32
CA GLU A 67 3.31 18.54 10.31
C GLU A 67 2.52 19.01 9.08
N GLU A 68 3.21 19.27 7.96
CA GLU A 68 2.60 19.75 6.72
C GLU A 68 2.96 18.85 5.53
N LEU A 69 2.02 18.71 4.60
CA LEU A 69 2.29 18.11 3.30
C LEU A 69 2.74 19.19 2.31
N ASN A 70 3.94 19.03 1.78
CA ASN A 70 4.53 19.90 0.77
C ASN A 70 4.96 19.08 -0.45
N ILE A 71 4.75 19.59 -1.66
CA ILE A 71 5.18 18.97 -2.92
C ILE A 71 6.29 19.77 -3.56
N THR A 72 7.14 19.10 -4.32
CA THR A 72 8.18 19.70 -5.14
C THR A 72 8.13 19.12 -6.56
N TYR A 73 8.44 19.95 -7.56
CA TYR A 73 8.56 19.56 -8.97
C TYR A 73 10.00 19.64 -9.49
N ASN A 74 10.93 19.97 -8.60
CA ASN A 74 12.33 20.27 -8.91
C ASN A 74 13.25 19.75 -7.79
N LYS A 75 13.04 18.49 -7.37
CA LYS A 75 13.93 17.78 -6.42
C LYS A 75 14.19 18.53 -5.10
N GLY A 76 13.22 19.32 -4.63
CA GLY A 76 13.30 20.05 -3.37
C GLY A 76 13.89 21.46 -3.46
N GLU A 77 14.21 21.98 -4.66
CA GLU A 77 14.62 23.38 -4.85
C GLU A 77 13.46 24.36 -4.59
N GLY A 78 12.21 23.92 -4.84
CA GLY A 78 10.98 24.69 -4.62
C GLY A 78 9.88 23.83 -4.04
N TRP A 79 9.04 24.45 -3.22
CA TRP A 79 8.00 23.78 -2.44
C TRP A 79 6.65 24.48 -2.58
N VAL A 80 5.60 23.68 -2.76
CA VAL A 80 4.21 24.13 -2.72
C VAL A 80 3.51 23.39 -1.60
N ARG A 81 2.89 24.14 -0.68
CA ARG A 81 2.10 23.55 0.41
C ARG A 81 0.79 23.01 -0.14
N VAL A 82 0.45 21.79 0.26
CA VAL A 82 -0.85 21.18 -0.01
C VAL A 82 -1.82 21.58 1.10
N PRO A 83 -3.01 22.13 0.80
CA PRO A 83 -3.97 22.56 1.83
C PRO A 83 -4.76 21.36 2.38
N ILE A 84 -4.05 20.46 3.06
CA ILE A 84 -4.57 19.27 3.76
C ILE A 84 -3.88 19.16 5.12
N GLU A 85 -4.65 18.89 6.17
CA GLU A 85 -4.11 18.56 7.49
C GLU A 85 -3.47 17.17 7.45
N LYS A 86 -2.22 17.05 7.90
CA LYS A 86 -1.41 15.82 7.73
C LYS A 86 -2.10 14.58 8.32
N GLU A 87 -2.71 14.70 9.48
CA GLU A 87 -3.36 13.60 10.19
C GLU A 87 -4.50 12.99 9.36
N SER A 88 -5.17 13.80 8.54
CA SER A 88 -6.30 13.36 7.72
C SER A 88 -5.90 12.45 6.55
N LEU A 89 -4.62 12.46 6.15
CA LEU A 89 -4.06 11.54 5.14
C LEU A 89 -3.90 10.12 5.70
N PHE A 90 -3.89 9.99 7.03
CA PHE A 90 -3.63 8.75 7.77
C PHE A 90 -4.83 8.26 8.58
N SER A 91 -6.03 8.72 8.24
CA SER A 91 -7.30 8.31 8.84
C SER A 91 -7.55 6.80 8.70
N GLY A 92 -8.47 6.24 9.49
CA GLY A 92 -8.86 4.83 9.42
C GLY A 92 -7.89 3.85 10.08
N GLU A 93 -7.89 2.59 9.63
CA GLU A 93 -7.05 1.50 10.15
C GLU A 93 -5.62 1.54 9.59
N TYR A 94 -4.90 2.66 9.80
CA TYR A 94 -3.50 2.79 9.40
C TYR A 94 -2.56 2.84 10.61
N ASN A 95 -1.67 1.84 10.71
CA ASN A 95 -0.70 1.68 11.79
C ASN A 95 0.76 1.89 11.33
N GLY A 96 0.98 2.43 10.13
CA GLY A 96 2.33 2.69 9.61
C GLY A 96 3.00 3.90 10.27
N ASN A 97 4.20 4.22 9.79
CA ASN A 97 5.08 5.20 10.44
C ASN A 97 4.59 6.67 10.36
N LYS A 98 3.64 6.98 9.48
CA LYS A 98 3.12 8.35 9.20
C LYS A 98 4.20 9.36 8.80
N LYS A 99 5.36 8.87 8.37
CA LYS A 99 6.47 9.65 7.78
C LYS A 99 6.43 9.62 6.26
N GLU A 100 5.69 8.68 5.70
CA GLU A 100 5.47 8.48 4.28
C GLU A 100 3.97 8.38 4.03
N LEU A 101 3.49 8.89 2.90
CA LEU A 101 2.10 8.74 2.48
C LEU A 101 1.77 7.26 2.29
N ILE A 102 0.50 6.91 2.49
CA ILE A 102 0.04 5.54 2.32
C ILE A 102 0.19 5.16 0.83
N PRO A 103 0.89 4.07 0.49
CA PRO A 103 0.99 3.63 -0.90
C PRO A 103 -0.38 3.49 -1.56
N GLY A 104 -0.50 4.00 -2.79
CA GLY A 104 -1.76 4.03 -3.55
C GLY A 104 -2.73 5.15 -3.16
N SER A 105 -2.53 5.87 -2.05
CA SER A 105 -3.48 6.92 -1.61
C SER A 105 -3.26 8.28 -2.27
N TYR A 106 -2.36 8.39 -3.25
CA TYR A 106 -1.95 9.65 -3.84
C TYR A 106 -1.42 9.46 -5.27
N LEU A 107 -1.36 10.56 -6.02
CA LEU A 107 -0.83 10.64 -7.38
C LEU A 107 0.19 11.77 -7.45
N LEU A 108 1.38 11.46 -7.95
CA LEU A 108 2.43 12.44 -8.23
C LEU A 108 2.84 12.35 -9.69
N THR A 109 2.11 13.06 -10.56
CA THR A 109 2.45 13.17 -11.99
C THR A 109 2.60 14.63 -12.36
N GLU A 110 3.27 14.90 -13.50
CA GLU A 110 3.45 16.26 -14.01
C GLU A 110 2.10 16.98 -14.22
N ASN A 111 1.12 16.27 -14.78
CA ASN A 111 -0.17 16.84 -15.15
C ASN A 111 -1.22 16.79 -14.02
N ARG A 112 -0.99 16.00 -12.97
CA ARG A 112 -1.94 15.81 -11.86
C ARG A 112 -1.22 15.40 -10.59
N ILE A 113 -1.43 16.19 -9.55
CA ILE A 113 -1.16 15.81 -8.17
C ILE A 113 -2.48 15.59 -7.46
N GLY A 114 -2.62 14.51 -6.70
CA GLY A 114 -3.85 14.26 -5.94
C GLY A 114 -3.63 13.41 -4.70
N PHE A 115 -4.51 13.56 -3.71
CA PHE A 115 -4.43 12.89 -2.42
C PHE A 115 -5.83 12.46 -1.96
N LEU A 116 -5.97 11.21 -1.56
CA LEU A 116 -7.11 10.73 -0.78
C LEU A 116 -6.90 11.09 0.69
N TYR A 117 -7.92 11.67 1.31
CA TYR A 117 -7.86 12.08 2.71
C TYR A 117 -9.26 12.15 3.34
N GLY A 118 -9.30 12.27 4.67
CA GLY A 118 -10.54 12.39 5.44
C GLY A 118 -10.92 11.09 6.18
N ASN A 119 -11.74 11.22 7.22
CA ASN A 119 -12.07 10.11 8.13
C ASN A 119 -13.49 9.58 7.91
N GLU A 120 -14.51 10.37 8.23
CA GLU A 120 -15.93 10.00 8.05
C GLU A 120 -16.37 10.16 6.58
N SER A 121 -15.86 11.18 5.90
CA SER A 121 -16.01 11.35 4.47
C SER A 121 -14.63 11.28 3.83
N ILE A 122 -14.54 10.55 2.72
CA ILE A 122 -13.32 10.41 1.94
C ILE A 122 -13.39 11.39 0.79
N LEU A 123 -12.40 12.26 0.72
CA LEU A 123 -12.26 13.31 -0.26
C LEU A 123 -11.02 13.05 -1.11
N PHE A 124 -11.10 13.42 -2.39
CA PHE A 124 -9.96 13.49 -3.28
C PHE A 124 -9.65 14.95 -3.58
N LYS A 125 -8.53 15.45 -3.04
CA LYS A 125 -8.04 16.79 -3.34
C LYS A 125 -6.91 16.73 -4.34
N TYR A 126 -6.99 17.55 -5.38
CA TYR A 126 -6.06 17.50 -6.49
C TYR A 126 -5.77 18.87 -7.10
N SER A 127 -4.68 18.95 -7.83
CA SER A 127 -4.27 20.11 -8.63
C SER A 127 -3.83 19.65 -10.02
N LEU A 128 -4.14 20.47 -11.02
CA LEU A 128 -3.78 20.28 -12.43
C LEU A 128 -2.85 21.38 -12.96
N ASP A 129 -2.45 22.30 -12.09
CA ASP A 129 -1.66 23.48 -12.42
C ASP A 129 -0.47 23.60 -11.49
N HIS A 130 0.21 22.49 -11.21
CA HIS A 130 1.38 22.44 -10.34
C HIS A 130 1.19 22.96 -8.90
N GLY A 131 -0.02 22.84 -8.35
CA GLY A 131 -0.34 23.24 -6.98
C GLY A 131 -0.70 24.73 -6.80
N HIS A 132 -0.88 25.49 -7.90
CA HIS A 132 -1.33 26.88 -7.83
C HIS A 132 -2.81 26.97 -7.40
N THR A 133 -3.65 26.06 -7.91
CA THR A 133 -5.05 25.91 -7.49
C THR A 133 -5.36 24.47 -7.09
N TRP A 134 -6.34 24.32 -6.20
CA TRP A 134 -6.75 23.04 -5.65
C TRP A 134 -8.25 22.83 -5.84
N GLN A 135 -8.62 21.64 -6.30
CA GLN A 135 -9.98 21.16 -6.46
C GLN A 135 -10.22 19.98 -5.52
N GLU A 136 -11.48 19.71 -5.23
CA GLU A 136 -11.88 18.66 -4.29
C GLU A 136 -13.15 17.97 -4.77
N GLY A 137 -13.12 16.64 -4.77
CA GLY A 137 -14.28 15.79 -5.02
C GLY A 137 -14.61 14.93 -3.80
N LEU A 138 -15.88 14.85 -3.44
CA LEU A 138 -16.38 13.89 -2.45
C LEU A 138 -16.40 12.50 -3.09
N VAL A 139 -15.57 11.59 -2.58
CA VAL A 139 -15.50 10.20 -3.05
C VAL A 139 -16.58 9.39 -2.35
N ALA A 140 -16.55 9.38 -1.02
CA ALA A 140 -17.46 8.60 -0.19
C ALA A 140 -17.92 9.45 0.98
N LYS A 141 -19.20 9.35 1.34
CA LYS A 141 -19.78 9.99 2.52
C LYS A 141 -20.14 8.94 3.56
N ASP A 142 -19.91 9.24 4.82
CA ASP A 142 -20.21 8.36 5.95
C ASP A 142 -19.58 6.96 5.78
N PHE A 143 -18.37 6.92 5.22
CA PHE A 143 -17.67 5.68 4.93
C PHE A 143 -17.12 5.09 6.24
N PRO A 144 -17.26 3.77 6.47
CA PRO A 144 -16.71 3.14 7.67
C PRO A 144 -15.19 3.29 7.71
N HIS A 145 -14.57 3.04 8.87
CA HIS A 145 -13.13 3.23 9.04
C HIS A 145 -12.30 2.58 7.92
N VAL A 146 -11.65 3.41 7.09
CA VAL A 146 -10.94 2.95 5.90
C VAL A 146 -9.72 2.13 6.27
N ARG A 147 -9.59 0.92 5.75
CA ARG A 147 -8.37 0.10 5.86
C ARG A 147 -7.50 0.24 4.61
N PHE A 148 -8.02 -0.16 3.46
CA PHE A 148 -7.33 -0.05 2.18
C PHE A 148 -7.88 1.13 1.38
N ARG A 149 -6.99 1.84 0.69
CA ARG A 149 -7.36 2.92 -0.22
C ARG A 149 -6.39 2.96 -1.39
N LYS A 150 -6.92 3.12 -2.59
CA LYS A 150 -6.14 3.30 -3.81
C LYS A 150 -6.84 4.29 -4.72
N VAL A 151 -6.10 5.19 -5.33
CA VAL A 151 -6.59 6.09 -6.38
C VAL A 151 -5.69 5.98 -7.59
N ASP A 152 -6.30 5.97 -8.78
CA ASP A 152 -5.55 6.08 -10.04
C ASP A 152 -6.39 6.75 -11.13
N PHE A 153 -5.72 7.26 -12.16
CA PHE A 153 -6.32 7.86 -13.35
C PHE A 153 -5.71 7.24 -14.60
N LEU A 154 -6.56 6.63 -15.44
CA LEU A 154 -6.12 6.07 -16.72
C LEU A 154 -5.97 7.15 -17.79
N ASN A 155 -6.69 8.27 -17.64
CA ASN A 155 -6.58 9.44 -18.49
C ASN A 155 -7.00 10.70 -17.72
N ALA A 156 -7.07 11.85 -18.40
CA ALA A 156 -7.39 13.13 -17.74
C ALA A 156 -8.81 13.19 -17.16
N GLN A 157 -9.74 12.36 -17.64
CA GLN A 157 -11.16 12.35 -17.24
C GLN A 157 -11.52 11.14 -16.39
N PHE A 158 -11.09 9.94 -16.79
CA PHE A 158 -11.42 8.70 -16.11
C PHE A 158 -10.41 8.33 -15.04
N GLY A 159 -10.93 8.05 -13.85
CA GLY A 159 -10.17 7.53 -12.73
C GLY A 159 -11.03 6.69 -11.80
N TYR A 160 -10.38 5.98 -10.91
CA TYR A 160 -11.05 5.12 -9.94
C TYR A 160 -10.45 5.31 -8.55
N VAL A 161 -11.27 5.04 -7.54
CA VAL A 161 -10.86 4.89 -6.16
C VAL A 161 -11.37 3.54 -5.66
N VAL A 162 -10.49 2.73 -5.07
CA VAL A 162 -10.86 1.50 -4.36
C VAL A 162 -10.74 1.76 -2.88
N LEU A 163 -11.82 1.48 -2.13
CA LEU A 163 -11.85 1.64 -0.68
C LEU A 163 -12.28 0.32 -0.02
N THR A 164 -11.68 0.04 1.13
CA THR A 164 -12.21 -0.97 2.04
C THR A 164 -12.34 -0.45 3.46
N GLY A 165 -13.23 -1.05 4.23
CA GLY A 165 -13.43 -0.70 5.63
C GLY A 165 -14.38 -1.66 6.34
N ASP A 166 -14.81 -1.26 7.53
CA ASP A 166 -15.75 -2.00 8.38
C ASP A 166 -15.30 -3.44 8.70
N ARG A 167 -13.98 -3.65 8.81
CA ARG A 167 -13.43 -4.99 8.90
C ARG A 167 -13.83 -5.67 10.21
N THR A 168 -14.43 -6.85 10.09
CA THR A 168 -14.82 -7.70 11.23
C THR A 168 -14.38 -9.13 10.97
N MET A 169 -13.43 -9.63 11.77
CA MET A 169 -12.84 -10.97 11.58
C MET A 169 -12.30 -11.16 10.15
N SER A 170 -12.88 -12.07 9.37
CA SER A 170 -12.51 -12.34 7.96
C SER A 170 -13.45 -11.66 6.97
N TRP A 171 -14.30 -10.75 7.45
CA TRP A 171 -15.21 -9.94 6.64
C TRP A 171 -14.65 -8.52 6.47
N GLU A 172 -14.74 -7.99 5.25
CA GLU A 172 -14.38 -6.61 4.92
C GLU A 172 -15.32 -6.09 3.84
N TYR A 173 -15.83 -4.87 4.03
CA TYR A 173 -16.54 -4.15 2.97
C TYR A 173 -15.52 -3.61 1.97
N SER A 174 -15.76 -3.85 0.68
CA SER A 174 -14.90 -3.38 -0.41
C SER A 174 -15.77 -2.80 -1.53
N THR A 175 -15.39 -1.65 -2.06
CA THR A 175 -16.13 -1.00 -3.16
C THR A 175 -15.20 -0.15 -4.01
N ALA A 176 -15.62 0.14 -5.24
CA ALA A 176 -14.97 1.11 -6.11
C ALA A 176 -15.86 2.34 -6.31
N TYR A 177 -15.20 3.46 -6.58
CA TYR A 177 -15.81 4.70 -7.02
C TYR A 177 -15.17 5.11 -8.33
N LEU A 178 -15.98 5.51 -9.30
CA LEU A 178 -15.51 5.93 -10.62
C LEU A 178 -15.77 7.41 -10.84
N THR A 179 -14.84 8.09 -11.49
CA THR A 179 -15.01 9.44 -12.01
C THR A 179 -14.88 9.43 -13.52
N HIS A 180 -15.69 10.21 -14.22
CA HIS A 180 -15.58 10.47 -15.66
C HIS A 180 -15.37 11.97 -15.95
N ASP A 181 -15.11 12.78 -14.92
CA ASP A 181 -14.99 14.24 -15.03
C ASP A 181 -13.70 14.80 -14.39
N GLY A 182 -12.69 13.94 -14.27
CA GLY A 182 -11.37 14.31 -13.77
C GLY A 182 -11.27 14.38 -12.24
N GLY A 183 -12.19 13.74 -11.52
CA GLY A 183 -12.22 13.68 -10.05
C GLY A 183 -13.11 14.73 -9.39
N LYS A 184 -13.99 15.42 -10.14
CA LYS A 184 -14.94 16.40 -9.57
C LYS A 184 -16.12 15.68 -8.93
N THR A 185 -16.62 14.64 -9.59
CA THR A 185 -17.67 13.78 -9.06
C THR A 185 -17.26 12.32 -9.12
N TRP A 186 -17.74 11.55 -8.15
CA TRP A 186 -17.44 10.13 -7.98
C TRP A 186 -18.75 9.37 -7.82
N VAL A 187 -18.86 8.21 -8.47
CA VAL A 187 -20.04 7.34 -8.43
C VAL A 187 -19.61 5.98 -7.91
N GLU A 188 -20.25 5.51 -6.84
CA GLU A 188 -20.02 4.17 -6.30
C GLU A 188 -20.46 3.09 -7.29
N THR A 189 -19.65 2.04 -7.43
CA THR A 189 -20.02 0.82 -8.16
C THR A 189 -20.90 -0.08 -7.30
N THR A 190 -21.46 -1.13 -7.91
CA THR A 190 -21.98 -2.24 -7.11
C THR A 190 -20.83 -2.92 -6.35
N THR A 191 -21.13 -3.48 -5.17
CA THR A 191 -20.17 -4.25 -4.38
C THR A 191 -19.99 -5.65 -4.98
N PRO A 192 -18.75 -6.13 -5.21
CA PRO A 192 -18.52 -7.53 -5.55
C PRO A 192 -19.07 -8.45 -4.44
N PRO A 193 -19.48 -9.69 -4.77
CA PRO A 193 -20.12 -10.58 -3.80
C PRO A 193 -19.13 -11.17 -2.76
N SER A 194 -17.82 -10.98 -2.94
CA SER A 194 -16.83 -11.40 -1.94
C SER A 194 -16.79 -10.43 -0.78
N THR A 195 -16.70 -10.99 0.41
CA THR A 195 -16.54 -10.23 1.65
C THR A 195 -15.15 -10.41 2.25
N ARG A 196 -14.22 -10.99 1.49
CA ARG A 196 -12.86 -11.26 1.97
C ARG A 196 -12.02 -9.99 2.00
N ILE A 197 -10.85 -10.07 2.61
CA ILE A 197 -9.92 -8.95 2.66
C ILE A 197 -9.38 -8.71 1.24
N ILE A 198 -9.42 -7.46 0.77
CA ILE A 198 -8.88 -7.14 -0.55
C ILE A 198 -7.36 -7.27 -0.57
N ALA A 199 -6.84 -7.89 -1.63
CA ALA A 199 -5.43 -7.91 -1.98
C ALA A 199 -5.06 -6.69 -2.83
N ASP A 200 -5.82 -6.43 -3.90
CA ASP A 200 -5.70 -5.23 -4.73
C ASP A 200 -7.00 -5.02 -5.56
N GLY A 201 -7.17 -3.83 -6.14
CA GLY A 201 -8.29 -3.50 -7.01
C GLY A 201 -7.95 -2.36 -7.99
N GLY A 202 -8.56 -2.35 -9.16
CA GLY A 202 -8.35 -1.30 -10.15
C GLY A 202 -9.06 -1.52 -11.48
N PHE A 203 -8.97 -0.53 -12.36
CA PHE A 203 -9.56 -0.55 -13.69
C PHE A 203 -8.48 -0.43 -14.76
N ILE A 204 -8.68 -1.10 -15.89
CA ILE A 204 -7.78 -1.04 -17.06
C ILE A 204 -8.38 -0.22 -18.20
N ASP A 205 -9.69 0.01 -18.17
CA ASP A 205 -10.43 0.94 -19.02
C ASP A 205 -11.73 1.37 -18.30
N GLU A 206 -12.58 2.16 -18.96
CA GLU A 206 -13.79 2.72 -18.37
C GLU A 206 -14.87 1.67 -18.01
N ASN A 207 -14.80 0.48 -18.61
CA ASN A 207 -15.78 -0.59 -18.41
C ASN A 207 -15.19 -1.79 -17.65
N THR A 208 -13.89 -2.04 -17.79
CA THR A 208 -13.22 -3.24 -17.31
C THR A 208 -12.42 -2.96 -16.04
N GLY A 209 -12.82 -3.60 -14.95
CA GLY A 209 -12.16 -3.48 -13.65
C GLY A 209 -12.11 -4.80 -12.90
N PHE A 210 -11.18 -4.88 -11.95
CA PHE A 210 -10.85 -6.09 -11.21
C PHE A 210 -10.78 -5.82 -9.72
N MET A 211 -11.26 -6.79 -8.93
CA MET A 211 -11.11 -6.83 -7.48
C MET A 211 -10.51 -8.19 -7.11
N SER A 212 -9.30 -8.17 -6.57
CA SER A 212 -8.56 -9.36 -6.14
C SER A 212 -8.61 -9.45 -4.62
N TYR A 213 -8.94 -10.63 -4.11
CA TYR A 213 -9.12 -10.88 -2.68
C TYR A 213 -8.09 -11.87 -2.17
N GLY A 214 -7.60 -11.61 -0.96
CA GLY A 214 -6.73 -12.52 -0.21
C GLY A 214 -7.52 -13.34 0.81
N THR A 215 -7.05 -14.55 1.09
CA THR A 215 -7.54 -15.34 2.22
C THR A 215 -6.41 -16.09 2.92
N ILE A 216 -6.72 -16.75 4.03
CA ILE A 216 -5.78 -17.63 4.73
C ILE A 216 -5.86 -18.99 4.05
N ASN A 217 -4.74 -19.49 3.52
CA ASN A 217 -4.63 -20.75 2.77
C ASN A 217 -5.59 -20.86 1.57
N PRO A 218 -5.52 -19.93 0.59
CA PRO A 218 -6.30 -20.01 -0.64
C PRO A 218 -5.93 -21.26 -1.46
N ASP A 219 -6.95 -21.93 -2.01
CA ASP A 219 -6.71 -23.02 -2.98
C ASP A 219 -6.49 -22.49 -4.41
N LYS A 220 -7.10 -21.35 -4.73
CA LYS A 220 -7.06 -20.65 -6.02
C LYS A 220 -7.23 -19.14 -5.80
N PRO A 221 -6.90 -18.30 -6.81
CA PRO A 221 -7.19 -16.87 -6.77
C PRO A 221 -8.68 -16.58 -6.58
N ASP A 222 -9.00 -15.61 -5.72
CA ASP A 222 -10.34 -15.04 -5.58
C ASP A 222 -10.36 -13.70 -6.31
N LEU A 223 -10.83 -13.70 -7.56
CA LEU A 223 -10.78 -12.57 -8.47
C LEU A 223 -12.17 -12.32 -9.05
N TYR A 224 -12.59 -11.06 -9.04
CA TYR A 224 -13.82 -10.59 -9.69
C TYR A 224 -13.50 -9.61 -10.78
N VAL A 225 -14.31 -9.64 -11.83
CA VAL A 225 -14.24 -8.74 -12.97
C VAL A 225 -15.59 -8.07 -13.20
N THR A 226 -15.55 -6.78 -13.55
CA THR A 226 -16.66 -6.07 -14.18
C THR A 226 -16.27 -5.75 -15.61
N GLN A 227 -17.24 -5.78 -16.53
CA GLN A 227 -17.08 -5.38 -17.94
C GLN A 227 -18.12 -4.31 -18.34
N ASP A 228 -18.81 -3.73 -17.35
CA ASP A 228 -19.90 -2.77 -17.55
C ASP A 228 -19.77 -1.51 -16.66
N GLY A 229 -18.54 -1.22 -16.21
CA GLY A 229 -18.21 -0.05 -15.38
C GLY A 229 -18.65 -0.24 -13.92
N GLY A 230 -18.57 -1.45 -13.40
CA GLY A 230 -18.91 -1.77 -12.01
C GLY A 230 -20.42 -1.87 -11.74
N LYS A 231 -21.27 -1.95 -12.76
CA LYS A 231 -22.71 -2.18 -12.57
C LYS A 231 -23.00 -3.62 -12.18
N THR A 232 -22.19 -4.55 -12.66
CA THR A 232 -22.20 -5.95 -12.24
C THR A 232 -20.77 -6.47 -12.09
N TRP A 233 -20.59 -7.42 -11.17
CA TRP A 233 -19.34 -8.14 -10.92
C TRP A 233 -19.57 -9.64 -11.07
N SER A 234 -18.66 -10.31 -11.77
CA SER A 234 -18.67 -11.76 -11.99
C SER A 234 -17.35 -12.38 -11.52
N GLU A 235 -17.39 -13.64 -11.07
CA GLU A 235 -16.16 -14.39 -10.76
C GLU A 235 -15.31 -14.50 -12.03
N SER A 236 -14.02 -14.17 -11.90
CA SER A 236 -13.02 -14.29 -12.94
C SER A 236 -12.26 -15.60 -12.76
N ILE A 237 -12.38 -16.50 -13.73
CA ILE A 237 -11.93 -17.89 -13.60
C ILE A 237 -10.48 -18.00 -14.05
N VAL A 238 -9.56 -18.14 -13.09
CA VAL A 238 -8.15 -18.44 -13.36
C VAL A 238 -7.94 -19.96 -13.47
N GLN A 239 -7.62 -20.47 -14.66
CA GLN A 239 -7.40 -21.89 -14.90
C GLN A 239 -6.00 -22.30 -14.45
N ILE A 240 -5.88 -22.69 -13.19
CA ILE A 240 -4.63 -23.18 -12.61
C ILE A 240 -4.38 -24.63 -13.05
N PRO A 241 -3.24 -24.97 -13.70
CA PRO A 241 -2.88 -26.35 -13.97
C PRO A 241 -2.71 -27.16 -12.68
N GLN A 242 -3.07 -28.44 -12.69
CA GLN A 242 -3.07 -29.30 -11.49
C GLN A 242 -1.76 -29.27 -10.69
N GLN A 243 -0.61 -29.19 -11.37
CA GLN A 243 0.71 -29.13 -10.72
C GLN A 243 0.98 -27.82 -9.95
N TYR A 244 0.15 -26.80 -10.15
CA TYR A 244 0.25 -25.47 -9.53
C TYR A 244 -0.94 -25.14 -8.63
N GLU A 245 -1.84 -26.09 -8.37
CA GLU A 245 -2.91 -25.92 -7.38
C GLU A 245 -2.30 -25.52 -6.03
N GLN A 246 -2.94 -24.57 -5.33
CA GLN A 246 -2.47 -24.00 -4.06
C GLN A 246 -1.10 -23.29 -4.11
N ILE A 247 -0.44 -23.21 -5.27
CA ILE A 247 0.82 -22.47 -5.46
C ILE A 247 0.54 -21.05 -5.93
N PHE A 248 -0.17 -20.89 -7.04
CA PHE A 248 -0.51 -19.56 -7.58
C PHE A 248 -1.92 -19.17 -7.14
N VAL A 249 -2.00 -18.34 -6.11
CA VAL A 249 -3.21 -18.21 -5.31
C VAL A 249 -3.66 -16.78 -5.05
N GLN A 250 -2.85 -15.78 -5.39
CA GLN A 250 -3.23 -14.38 -5.24
C GLN A 250 -2.96 -13.63 -6.54
N ALA A 251 -4.04 -13.19 -7.19
CA ALA A 251 -3.99 -12.46 -8.44
C ALA A 251 -3.51 -11.01 -8.20
N GLU A 252 -2.61 -10.54 -9.04
CA GLU A 252 -2.27 -9.13 -9.17
C GLU A 252 -3.27 -8.44 -10.10
N LEU A 253 -3.14 -7.13 -10.30
CA LEU A 253 -4.00 -6.47 -11.28
C LEU A 253 -3.58 -6.81 -12.70
N PRO A 254 -4.54 -7.18 -13.57
CA PRO A 254 -4.25 -7.38 -14.97
C PRO A 254 -3.70 -6.13 -15.64
N VAL A 255 -2.84 -6.35 -16.61
CA VAL A 255 -2.34 -5.31 -17.52
C VAL A 255 -2.71 -5.65 -18.95
N LYS A 256 -2.92 -4.61 -19.77
CA LYS A 256 -3.15 -4.79 -21.19
C LYS A 256 -1.83 -5.06 -21.91
N GLU A 257 -1.73 -6.19 -22.60
CA GLU A 257 -0.62 -6.56 -23.48
C GLU A 257 -1.17 -6.69 -24.90
N GLU A 258 -0.96 -5.68 -25.74
CA GLU A 258 -1.49 -5.62 -27.11
C GLU A 258 -3.04 -5.76 -27.14
N GLU A 259 -3.55 -6.85 -27.72
CA GLU A 259 -4.99 -7.16 -27.88
C GLU A 259 -5.52 -8.12 -26.80
N GLN A 260 -4.72 -8.44 -25.79
CA GLN A 260 -5.08 -9.38 -24.71
C GLN A 260 -4.76 -8.81 -23.34
N LEU A 261 -5.27 -9.46 -22.30
CA LEU A 261 -4.92 -9.13 -20.92
C LEU A 261 -3.92 -10.14 -20.38
N SER A 262 -3.02 -9.66 -19.53
CA SER A 262 -2.00 -10.43 -18.84
C SER A 262 -2.18 -10.30 -17.33
N LEU A 263 -2.19 -11.43 -16.65
CA LEU A 263 -2.36 -11.53 -15.21
C LEU A 263 -1.17 -12.28 -14.61
N LEU A 264 -0.53 -11.67 -13.62
CA LEU A 264 0.40 -12.36 -12.75
C LEU A 264 -0.32 -12.85 -11.51
N VAL A 265 -0.03 -14.07 -11.10
CA VAL A 265 -0.56 -14.67 -9.88
C VAL A 265 0.61 -15.10 -9.01
N ASN A 266 0.72 -14.51 -7.82
CA ASN A 266 1.75 -14.82 -6.85
C ASN A 266 1.28 -15.85 -5.83
N GLN A 267 2.18 -16.23 -4.94
CA GLN A 267 1.99 -17.36 -4.02
C GLN A 267 1.32 -16.98 -2.69
N GLY A 268 0.83 -15.73 -2.58
CA GLY A 268 0.31 -15.20 -1.33
C GLY A 268 1.39 -15.05 -0.26
N SER A 269 0.97 -14.75 0.97
CA SER A 269 1.89 -14.45 2.08
C SER A 269 2.60 -15.67 2.67
N THR A 270 2.15 -16.89 2.35
CA THR A 270 2.66 -18.14 2.92
C THR A 270 3.34 -19.05 1.90
N GLY A 271 3.39 -18.65 0.62
CA GLY A 271 3.97 -19.47 -0.44
C GLY A 271 5.48 -19.56 -0.38
N ASP A 272 6.01 -20.76 -0.58
CA ASP A 272 7.44 -21.09 -0.54
C ASP A 272 7.94 -21.82 -1.80
N TYR A 273 7.08 -22.00 -2.80
CA TYR A 273 7.42 -22.67 -4.05
C TYR A 273 8.58 -21.96 -4.74
N LEU A 274 9.66 -22.71 -4.97
CA LEU A 274 10.92 -22.22 -5.54
C LEU A 274 11.43 -20.93 -4.86
N GLY A 275 11.31 -20.87 -3.53
CA GLY A 275 11.77 -19.73 -2.73
C GLY A 275 10.74 -18.59 -2.62
N GLY A 276 9.48 -18.82 -2.98
CA GLY A 276 8.35 -17.91 -2.72
C GLY A 276 8.24 -16.71 -3.68
N LYS A 277 9.15 -16.60 -4.65
CA LYS A 277 9.24 -15.44 -5.55
C LYS A 277 8.71 -15.69 -6.96
N VAL A 278 8.51 -16.95 -7.34
CA VAL A 278 8.00 -17.31 -8.65
C VAL A 278 6.52 -16.95 -8.75
N LYS A 279 6.10 -16.36 -9.87
CA LYS A 279 4.71 -16.05 -10.19
C LYS A 279 4.26 -16.88 -11.40
N GLY A 280 2.97 -17.15 -11.52
CA GLY A 280 2.39 -17.69 -12.74
C GLY A 280 1.89 -16.55 -13.64
N LYS A 281 2.24 -16.58 -14.93
CA LYS A 281 1.66 -15.68 -15.95
C LYS A 281 0.50 -16.36 -16.64
N PHE A 282 -0.61 -15.65 -16.73
CA PHE A 282 -1.84 -16.07 -17.37
C PHE A 282 -2.29 -15.02 -18.38
N ILE A 283 -3.01 -15.45 -19.41
CA ILE A 283 -3.55 -14.58 -20.45
C ILE A 283 -5.07 -14.76 -20.55
N SER A 284 -5.78 -13.67 -20.81
CA SER A 284 -7.20 -13.66 -21.12
C SER A 284 -7.46 -13.04 -22.49
N THR A 285 -8.39 -13.62 -23.24
CA THR A 285 -8.89 -13.14 -24.54
C THR A 285 -10.37 -12.73 -24.50
N ASP A 286 -10.99 -12.82 -23.34
CA ASP A 286 -12.41 -12.52 -23.09
C ASP A 286 -12.58 -11.37 -22.07
N ASN A 287 -11.62 -10.42 -22.09
CA ASN A 287 -11.56 -9.26 -21.20
C ASN A 287 -11.60 -9.63 -19.71
N GLY A 288 -10.92 -10.72 -19.35
CA GLY A 288 -10.67 -11.12 -17.97
C GLY A 288 -11.77 -11.96 -17.33
N LEU A 289 -12.68 -12.56 -18.11
CA LEU A 289 -13.63 -13.56 -17.58
C LEU A 289 -12.93 -14.89 -17.31
N THR A 290 -12.04 -15.31 -18.22
CA THR A 290 -11.25 -16.52 -18.07
C THR A 290 -9.78 -16.29 -18.38
N TRP A 291 -8.90 -17.01 -17.67
CA TRP A 291 -7.46 -16.90 -17.81
C TRP A 291 -6.83 -18.27 -18.01
N SER A 292 -5.93 -18.39 -18.98
CA SER A 292 -5.15 -19.60 -19.24
C SER A 292 -3.68 -19.41 -18.88
N PHE A 293 -3.10 -20.41 -18.21
CA PHE A 293 -1.69 -20.41 -17.85
C PHE A 293 -0.79 -20.38 -19.09
N VAL A 294 0.27 -19.57 -19.04
CA VAL A 294 1.28 -19.47 -20.09
C VAL A 294 2.61 -20.02 -19.60
N MET A 295 3.14 -19.46 -18.52
CA MET A 295 4.47 -19.81 -18.01
C MET A 295 4.68 -19.35 -16.57
N GLU A 296 5.69 -19.92 -15.93
CA GLU A 296 6.27 -19.34 -14.71
C GLU A 296 7.09 -18.09 -15.06
N VAL A 297 7.03 -17.09 -14.19
CA VAL A 297 7.82 -15.87 -14.25
C VAL A 297 8.70 -15.83 -13.01
N GLN A 298 10.00 -15.86 -13.23
CA GLN A 298 10.99 -15.70 -12.17
C GLN A 298 11.00 -14.23 -11.71
N PRO A 299 11.30 -13.96 -10.44
CA PRO A 299 11.56 -12.58 -10.02
C PRO A 299 12.68 -12.01 -10.88
N ASN A 300 12.51 -10.81 -11.41
CA ASN A 300 13.62 -10.12 -12.04
C ASN A 300 14.74 -9.98 -11.00
N GLU A 301 15.98 -10.32 -11.37
CA GLU A 301 17.16 -10.10 -10.51
C GLU A 301 17.42 -8.59 -10.37
N GLY A 302 16.61 -7.88 -9.57
CA GLY A 302 16.80 -6.44 -9.36
C GLY A 302 15.59 -5.61 -8.92
N GLU A 303 14.56 -6.20 -8.29
CA GLU A 303 13.64 -5.43 -7.44
C GLU A 303 14.24 -5.14 -6.07
#